data_AF-A0A820KWB3-F1
#
_entry.id   AF-A0A820KWB3-F1
#
_cell.length_a   1.000
_cell.length_b   1.000
_cell.length_c   1.000
_cell.angle_alpha   90.00
_cell.angle_beta   90.00
_cell.angle_gamma   90.00
#
_symmetry.space_group_name_H-M   'P 1'
#
loop_
_entity.id
_entity.type
_entity.pdbx_description
1 polymer ?
#
loop_
_entity_poly.entity_id
_entity_poly.type
_entity_poly.pdbx_seq_one_letter_code
_entity_poly.pdbx_strand_id
1 'polypeptide(L)'
;PSICTLPVELIYRILDTLDNETILFSFGYTCKRFQTIIHTYNQYKLNFKLISKRYFHLICHSIHPENIISLTLSNNKQTPDQIKCFLSIFSIQQFIRLRSLTLNKIDEDDFYTIFQFKNTISSLSFTFLKSTLQNSQTISLLSSIISNKNLRYLDFNLSPKDLLWSNQCLLQTLIISNTLNFTQFSTIISNLLLLKKFVLQDCIIHKNDIIDCSIRYLPLISL
;
A
#
# COMPACT_ATOMS: atom_id res chain seq x y z
N PRO A 1 11.22 -15.51 -35.47
CA PRO A 1 11.45 -16.06 -34.09
C PRO A 1 10.11 -16.16 -33.34
N SER A 2 9.81 -17.31 -32.73
CA SER A 2 8.55 -17.53 -32.01
C SER A 2 8.67 -17.15 -30.54
N ILE A 3 7.64 -16.52 -29.97
CA ILE A 3 7.56 -16.26 -28.53
C ILE A 3 7.63 -17.56 -27.71
N CYS A 4 7.19 -18.68 -28.31
CA CYS A 4 7.22 -20.01 -27.71
C CYS A 4 8.61 -20.62 -27.59
N THR A 5 9.68 -19.96 -28.05
CA THR A 5 11.07 -20.42 -27.86
C THR A 5 11.86 -19.54 -26.90
N LEU A 6 11.26 -18.47 -26.35
CA LEU A 6 11.95 -17.60 -25.40
C LEU A 6 12.17 -18.30 -24.04
N PRO A 7 13.29 -18.04 -23.33
CA PRO A 7 13.45 -18.40 -21.93
C PRO A 7 12.32 -17.87 -21.04
N VAL A 8 12.01 -18.59 -19.96
CA VAL A 8 10.87 -18.24 -19.09
C VAL A 8 11.05 -16.87 -18.43
N GLU A 9 12.29 -16.48 -18.16
CA GLU A 9 12.65 -15.19 -17.56
C GLU A 9 12.28 -14.02 -18.47
N LEU A 10 12.46 -14.19 -19.79
CA LEU A 10 12.04 -13.18 -20.77
C LEU A 10 10.52 -13.12 -20.88
N ILE A 11 9.84 -14.27 -20.76
CA ILE A 11 8.38 -14.31 -20.74
C ILE A 11 7.85 -13.60 -19.48
N TYR A 12 8.44 -13.82 -18.31
CA TYR A 12 8.06 -13.10 -17.09
C TYR A 12 8.23 -11.59 -17.23
N ARG A 13 9.31 -11.11 -17.86
CA ARG A 13 9.48 -9.69 -18.16
C ARG A 13 8.41 -9.12 -19.10
N ILE A 14 7.91 -9.93 -20.04
CA ILE A 14 6.77 -9.54 -20.87
C ILE A 14 5.52 -9.47 -19.99
N LEU A 15 5.25 -10.48 -19.16
CA LEU A 15 4.09 -10.51 -18.26
C LEU A 15 4.10 -9.32 -17.29
N ASP A 16 5.26 -8.87 -16.82
CA ASP A 16 5.39 -7.69 -15.95
C ASP A 16 4.86 -6.39 -16.58
N THR A 17 4.71 -6.35 -17.90
CA THR A 17 4.17 -5.20 -18.65
C THR A 17 2.69 -5.33 -19.01
N LEU A 18 2.09 -6.51 -18.84
CA LEU A 18 0.70 -6.78 -19.13
C LEU A 18 -0.17 -6.58 -17.89
N ASP A 19 -1.45 -6.26 -18.10
CA ASP A 19 -2.42 -6.25 -17.02
C ASP A 19 -2.81 -7.69 -16.61
N ASN A 20 -3.30 -7.86 -15.38
CA ASN A 20 -3.59 -9.19 -14.85
C ASN A 20 -4.74 -9.90 -15.58
N GLU A 21 -5.66 -9.15 -16.20
CA GLU A 21 -6.75 -9.75 -16.98
C GLU A 21 -6.16 -10.42 -18.23
N THR A 22 -5.29 -9.72 -18.95
CA THR A 22 -4.56 -10.25 -20.09
C THR A 22 -3.70 -11.45 -19.71
N ILE A 23 -2.99 -11.40 -18.58
CA ILE A 23 -2.19 -12.54 -18.10
C ILE A 23 -3.10 -13.74 -17.85
N LEU A 24 -4.07 -13.61 -16.95
CA LEU A 24 -4.88 -14.74 -16.47
C LEU A 24 -5.81 -15.29 -17.54
N PHE A 25 -6.46 -14.43 -18.33
CA PHE A 25 -7.57 -14.84 -19.21
C PHE A 25 -7.25 -14.84 -20.69
N SER A 26 -6.11 -14.28 -21.11
CA SER A 26 -5.68 -14.34 -22.51
C SER A 26 -4.42 -15.18 -22.67
N PHE A 27 -3.31 -14.79 -22.04
CA PHE A 27 -2.00 -15.42 -22.24
C PHE A 27 -2.03 -16.92 -21.91
N GLY A 28 -2.63 -17.29 -20.77
CA GLY A 28 -2.68 -18.66 -20.28
C GLY A 28 -3.43 -19.63 -21.18
N TYR A 29 -4.43 -19.13 -21.89
CA TYR A 29 -5.32 -19.93 -22.71
C TYR A 29 -4.81 -20.13 -24.14
N THR A 30 -3.69 -19.53 -24.52
CA THR A 30 -3.13 -19.67 -25.87
C THR A 30 -2.47 -21.03 -26.12
N CYS A 31 -1.68 -21.53 -25.17
CA CYS A 31 -1.00 -22.82 -25.28
C CYS A 31 -0.61 -23.40 -23.91
N LYS A 32 -0.42 -24.73 -23.85
CA LYS A 32 -0.04 -25.45 -22.63
C LYS A 32 1.20 -24.87 -21.95
N ARG A 33 2.20 -24.44 -22.74
CA ARG A 33 3.43 -23.85 -22.20
C ARG A 33 3.12 -22.58 -21.41
N PHE A 34 2.32 -21.68 -21.96
CA PHE A 34 1.96 -20.42 -21.31
C PHE A 34 1.07 -20.65 -20.10
N GLN A 35 0.17 -21.62 -20.18
CA GLN A 35 -0.56 -22.09 -19.01
C GLN A 35 0.39 -22.50 -17.89
N THR A 36 1.37 -23.37 -18.15
CA THR A 36 2.37 -23.77 -17.13
C THR A 36 3.15 -22.58 -16.57
N ILE A 37 3.56 -21.65 -17.42
CA ILE A 37 4.29 -20.44 -17.01
C ILE A 37 3.46 -19.57 -16.06
N ILE A 38 2.16 -19.43 -16.30
CA ILE A 38 1.25 -18.69 -15.41
C ILE A 38 1.15 -19.34 -14.03
N HIS A 39 1.16 -20.67 -13.95
CA HIS A 39 1.08 -21.38 -12.67
C HIS A 39 2.33 -21.14 -11.80
N THR A 40 3.48 -20.87 -12.42
CA THR A 40 4.72 -20.55 -11.70
C THR A 40 5.00 -19.04 -11.60
N TYR A 41 4.21 -18.21 -12.27
CA TYR A 41 4.32 -16.77 -12.21
C TYR A 41 3.82 -16.24 -10.86
N ASN A 42 4.66 -15.45 -10.20
CA ASN A 42 4.51 -15.12 -8.78
C ASN A 42 4.71 -13.63 -8.48
N GLN A 43 4.44 -12.79 -9.47
CA GLN A 43 4.64 -11.34 -9.42
C GLN A 43 3.36 -10.56 -9.72
N TYR A 44 2.20 -11.10 -9.33
CA TYR A 44 0.93 -10.43 -9.61
C TYR A 44 0.80 -9.10 -8.86
N LYS A 45 0.34 -8.08 -9.59
CA LYS A 45 0.09 -6.74 -9.08
C LYS A 45 -1.39 -6.42 -9.28
N LEU A 46 -2.23 -6.88 -8.36
CA LEU A 46 -3.67 -6.75 -8.47
C LEU A 46 -4.13 -5.34 -8.14
N ASN A 47 -4.90 -4.75 -9.04
CA ASN A 47 -5.52 -3.45 -8.82
C ASN A 47 -7.04 -3.55 -8.98
N PHE A 48 -7.75 -3.52 -7.86
CA PHE A 48 -9.21 -3.62 -7.82
C PHE A 48 -9.91 -2.26 -7.63
N LYS A 49 -9.21 -1.14 -7.81
CA LYS A 49 -9.76 0.20 -7.59
C LYS A 49 -11.02 0.50 -8.43
N LEU A 50 -11.06 0.01 -9.69
CA LEU A 50 -12.12 0.28 -10.67
C LEU A 50 -12.60 -1.01 -11.37
N ILE A 51 -12.43 -2.18 -10.74
CA ILE A 51 -12.76 -3.47 -11.34
C ILE A 51 -14.27 -3.73 -11.32
N SER A 52 -14.80 -4.40 -12.35
CA SER A 52 -16.18 -4.89 -12.32
C SER A 52 -16.34 -6.06 -11.35
N LYS A 53 -17.53 -6.24 -10.78
CA LYS A 53 -17.82 -7.34 -9.83
C LYS A 53 -17.56 -8.72 -10.45
N ARG A 54 -17.92 -8.90 -11.72
CA ARG A 54 -17.68 -10.17 -12.45
C ARG A 54 -16.19 -10.48 -12.51
N TYR A 55 -15.38 -9.51 -12.94
CA TYR A 55 -13.93 -9.71 -13.07
C TYR A 55 -13.25 -9.89 -11.71
N PHE A 56 -13.70 -9.16 -10.70
CA PHE A 56 -13.22 -9.35 -9.33
C PHE A 56 -13.35 -10.80 -8.87
N HIS A 57 -14.55 -11.40 -9.00
CA HIS A 57 -14.76 -12.79 -8.60
C HIS A 57 -13.98 -13.79 -9.45
N LEU A 58 -13.85 -13.55 -10.76
CA LEU A 58 -13.06 -14.41 -11.64
C LEU A 58 -11.58 -14.42 -11.24
N ILE A 59 -11.00 -13.25 -10.96
CA ILE A 59 -9.62 -13.14 -10.52
C ILE A 59 -9.44 -13.82 -9.16
N CYS A 60 -10.34 -13.57 -8.21
CA CYS A 60 -10.29 -14.21 -6.89
C CYS A 60 -10.35 -15.74 -6.96
N HIS A 61 -11.07 -16.32 -7.93
CA HIS A 61 -11.08 -17.78 -8.11
C HIS A 61 -9.83 -18.33 -8.79
N SER A 62 -9.12 -17.51 -9.55
CA SER A 62 -8.04 -17.97 -10.43
C SER A 62 -6.66 -17.78 -9.81
N ILE A 63 -6.51 -16.90 -8.81
CA ILE A 63 -5.21 -16.50 -8.29
C ILE A 63 -4.87 -17.17 -6.96
N HIS A 64 -3.62 -17.60 -6.83
CA HIS A 64 -3.09 -18.03 -5.54
C HIS A 64 -2.58 -16.82 -4.75
N PRO A 65 -3.02 -16.63 -3.49
CA PRO A 65 -2.69 -15.44 -2.69
C PRO A 65 -1.18 -15.27 -2.45
N GLU A 66 -0.45 -16.38 -2.34
CA GLU A 66 1.02 -16.41 -2.20
C GLU A 66 1.78 -15.80 -3.39
N ASN A 67 1.16 -15.72 -4.58
CA ASN A 67 1.77 -15.19 -5.80
C ASN A 67 1.56 -13.68 -5.98
N ILE A 68 0.89 -13.03 -5.04
CA ILE A 68 0.57 -11.59 -5.11
C ILE A 68 1.63 -10.79 -4.36
N ILE A 69 2.25 -9.83 -5.07
CA ILE A 69 3.27 -8.93 -4.51
C ILE A 69 2.72 -7.52 -4.25
N SER A 70 1.66 -7.13 -4.96
CA SER A 70 1.00 -5.84 -4.79
C SER A 70 -0.52 -6.01 -4.87
N LEU A 71 -1.23 -5.39 -3.95
CA LEU A 71 -2.68 -5.44 -3.88
C LEU A 71 -3.26 -4.04 -3.65
N THR A 72 -4.21 -3.63 -4.49
CA THR A 72 -5.03 -2.44 -4.29
C THR A 72 -6.47 -2.86 -4.11
N LEU A 73 -7.05 -2.55 -2.94
CA LEU A 73 -8.47 -2.70 -2.65
C LEU A 73 -9.14 -1.34 -2.49
N SER A 74 -10.45 -1.28 -2.69
CA SER A 74 -11.20 -0.03 -2.63
C SER A 74 -12.65 -0.24 -2.23
N ASN A 75 -13.17 0.53 -1.27
CA ASN A 75 -14.61 0.64 -0.99
C ASN A 75 -15.15 1.98 -1.50
N ASN A 76 -15.06 2.21 -2.81
CA ASN A 76 -15.59 3.44 -3.43
C ASN A 76 -16.99 3.21 -4.02
N LYS A 77 -17.60 4.24 -4.61
CA LYS A 77 -18.95 4.15 -5.19
C LYS A 77 -19.08 3.07 -6.28
N GLN A 78 -18.00 2.76 -6.99
CA GLN A 78 -17.96 1.73 -8.04
C GLN A 78 -17.63 0.34 -7.48
N THR A 79 -17.07 0.27 -6.28
CA THR A 79 -16.56 -0.96 -5.63
C THR A 79 -17.06 -1.06 -4.18
N PRO A 80 -18.38 -0.94 -3.92
CA PRO A 80 -18.89 -0.97 -2.55
C PRO A 80 -18.59 -2.32 -1.88
N ASP A 81 -18.17 -2.26 -0.61
CA ASP A 81 -17.87 -3.41 0.26
C ASP A 81 -16.87 -4.42 -0.30
N GLN A 82 -16.05 -4.01 -1.28
CA GLN A 82 -15.08 -4.89 -1.92
C GLN A 82 -14.01 -5.40 -0.94
N ILE A 83 -13.53 -4.56 -0.02
CA ILE A 83 -12.51 -4.95 0.98
C ILE A 83 -13.07 -6.08 1.85
N LYS A 84 -14.24 -5.88 2.45
CA LYS A 84 -14.94 -6.90 3.22
C LYS A 84 -15.21 -8.16 2.42
N CYS A 85 -15.65 -8.03 1.17
CA CYS A 85 -15.84 -9.18 0.27
C CYS A 85 -14.53 -9.93 0.02
N PHE A 86 -13.43 -9.22 -0.20
CA PHE A 86 -12.11 -9.80 -0.39
C PHE A 86 -11.63 -10.56 0.86
N LEU A 87 -11.78 -9.95 2.04
CA LEU A 87 -11.42 -10.56 3.33
C LEU A 87 -12.30 -11.76 3.70
N SER A 88 -13.50 -11.88 3.11
CA SER A 88 -14.33 -13.08 3.26
C SER A 88 -13.84 -14.27 2.44
N ILE A 89 -13.07 -14.02 1.37
CA ILE A 89 -12.51 -15.04 0.49
C ILE A 89 -11.10 -15.43 0.94
N PHE A 90 -10.30 -14.44 1.34
CA PHE A 90 -8.90 -14.62 1.66
C PHE A 90 -8.53 -14.14 3.06
N SER A 91 -7.63 -14.89 3.68
CA SER A 91 -6.97 -14.46 4.91
C SER A 91 -5.69 -13.71 4.56
N ILE A 92 -5.46 -12.53 5.15
CA ILE A 92 -4.32 -11.67 4.78
C ILE A 92 -2.95 -12.34 4.96
N GLN A 93 -2.84 -13.32 5.88
CA GLN A 93 -1.60 -14.08 6.10
C GLN A 93 -1.23 -15.00 4.93
N GLN A 94 -2.18 -15.33 4.05
CA GLN A 94 -1.92 -16.13 2.85
C GLN A 94 -1.06 -15.38 1.83
N PHE A 95 -1.00 -14.04 1.93
CA PHE A 95 -0.25 -13.19 1.00
C PHE A 95 1.20 -13.03 1.45
N ILE A 96 1.92 -14.16 1.59
CA ILE A 96 3.29 -14.23 2.15
C ILE A 96 4.33 -13.39 1.38
N ARG A 97 4.05 -13.04 0.12
CA ARG A 97 4.92 -12.22 -0.74
C ARG A 97 4.47 -10.78 -0.87
N LEU A 98 3.39 -10.38 -0.20
CA LEU A 98 2.86 -9.03 -0.31
C LEU A 98 3.87 -8.01 0.19
N ARG A 99 4.26 -7.10 -0.72
CA ARG A 99 5.18 -5.99 -0.45
C ARG A 99 4.49 -4.64 -0.52
N SER A 100 3.45 -4.52 -1.34
CA SER A 100 2.71 -3.28 -1.52
C SER A 100 1.22 -3.48 -1.27
N LEU A 101 0.65 -2.67 -0.40
CA LEU A 101 -0.77 -2.68 -0.09
C LEU A 101 -1.35 -1.27 -0.20
N THR A 102 -2.41 -1.12 -0.98
CA THR A 102 -3.15 0.13 -1.14
C THR A 102 -4.61 -0.10 -0.77
N LEU A 103 -5.11 0.64 0.22
CA LEU A 103 -6.46 0.47 0.76
C LEU A 103 -7.23 1.79 0.61
N ASN A 104 -8.14 1.86 -0.36
CA ASN A 104 -8.90 3.09 -0.59
C ASN A 104 -10.23 3.04 0.15
N LYS A 105 -10.51 4.06 0.97
CA LYS A 105 -11.74 4.18 1.75
C LYS A 105 -12.01 2.95 2.63
N ILE A 106 -11.02 2.54 3.41
CA ILE A 106 -11.18 1.45 4.38
C ILE A 106 -11.90 1.95 5.66
N ASP A 107 -12.61 1.07 6.34
CA ASP A 107 -13.10 1.32 7.70
C ASP A 107 -12.09 0.82 8.76
N GLU A 108 -12.34 1.13 10.04
CA GLU A 108 -11.41 0.76 11.11
C GLU A 108 -11.40 -0.75 11.40
N ASP A 109 -12.53 -1.44 11.22
CA ASP A 109 -12.66 -2.87 11.53
C ASP A 109 -11.92 -3.74 10.49
N ASP A 110 -12.08 -3.42 9.21
CA ASP A 110 -11.34 -4.05 8.11
C ASP A 110 -9.84 -3.75 8.24
N PHE A 111 -9.47 -2.51 8.60
CA PHE A 111 -8.07 -2.15 8.82
C PHE A 111 -7.44 -2.97 9.94
N TYR A 112 -8.13 -3.07 11.08
CA TYR A 112 -7.68 -3.90 12.19
C TYR A 112 -7.53 -5.36 11.75
N THR A 113 -8.52 -5.90 11.03
CA THR A 113 -8.50 -7.28 10.55
C THR A 113 -7.29 -7.59 9.66
N ILE A 114 -6.92 -6.64 8.80
CA ILE A 114 -5.77 -6.76 7.88
C ILE A 114 -4.42 -6.69 8.62
N PHE A 115 -4.30 -5.83 9.64
CA PHE A 115 -3.02 -5.51 10.26
C PHE A 115 -2.79 -6.11 11.64
N GLN A 116 -3.79 -6.77 12.24
CA GLN A 116 -3.62 -7.49 13.51
C GLN A 116 -2.54 -8.59 13.44
N PHE A 117 -2.16 -9.00 12.23
CA PHE A 117 -1.07 -9.95 11.99
C PHE A 117 0.19 -9.26 11.48
N LYS A 118 1.34 -9.89 11.73
CA LYS A 118 2.64 -9.35 11.33
C LYS A 118 2.79 -9.40 9.82
N ASN A 119 2.85 -8.24 9.19
CA ASN A 119 2.94 -8.12 7.73
C ASN A 119 4.36 -7.73 7.29
N THR A 120 4.81 -8.27 6.16
CA THR A 120 6.13 -7.98 5.54
C THR A 120 6.09 -6.85 4.53
N ILE A 121 5.06 -6.00 4.62
CA ILE A 121 4.77 -4.92 3.69
C ILE A 121 5.87 -3.87 3.78
N SER A 122 6.39 -3.47 2.62
CA SER A 122 7.36 -2.39 2.47
C SER A 122 6.74 -1.08 2.00
N SER A 123 5.56 -1.15 1.38
CA SER A 123 4.82 0.00 0.88
C SER A 123 3.37 -0.08 1.31
N LEU A 124 2.92 0.91 2.06
CA LEU A 124 1.55 1.02 2.52
C LEU A 124 0.97 2.36 2.09
N SER A 125 -0.18 2.32 1.41
CA SER A 125 -1.02 3.50 1.19
C SER A 125 -2.42 3.18 1.69
N PHE A 126 -3.04 4.07 2.45
CA PHE A 126 -4.44 3.89 2.84
C PHE A 126 -5.18 5.20 2.99
N THR A 127 -6.47 5.16 2.71
CA THR A 127 -7.39 6.24 3.04
C THR A 127 -8.56 5.69 3.83
N PHE A 128 -8.88 6.30 4.96
CA PHE A 128 -10.07 5.92 5.72
C PHE A 128 -11.33 6.57 5.14
N LEU A 129 -12.48 5.89 5.30
CA LEU A 129 -13.80 6.46 4.99
C LEU A 129 -14.08 7.74 5.79
N LYS A 130 -13.63 7.77 7.05
CA LYS A 130 -13.67 8.92 7.95
C LYS A 130 -12.25 9.39 8.21
N SER A 131 -12.01 10.70 8.19
CA SER A 131 -10.66 11.28 8.36
C SER A 131 -10.13 11.25 9.80
N THR A 132 -10.95 10.79 10.74
CA THR A 132 -10.59 10.66 12.16
C THR A 132 -10.69 9.21 12.60
N LEU A 133 -9.63 8.74 13.25
CA LEU A 133 -9.65 7.46 13.96
C LEU A 133 -10.33 7.67 15.31
N GLN A 134 -11.25 6.78 15.66
CA GLN A 134 -11.91 6.79 16.96
C GLN A 134 -11.36 5.68 17.88
N ASN A 135 -10.85 4.60 17.31
CA ASN A 135 -10.38 3.45 18.09
C ASN A 135 -8.88 3.57 18.44
N SER A 136 -8.58 3.59 19.75
CA SER A 136 -7.21 3.60 20.27
C SER A 136 -6.41 2.35 19.88
N GLN A 137 -7.09 1.21 19.66
CA GLN A 137 -6.45 0.00 19.14
C GLN A 137 -5.95 0.21 17.72
N THR A 138 -6.73 0.85 16.85
CA THR A 138 -6.32 1.17 15.47
C THR A 138 -5.10 2.11 15.45
N ILE A 139 -5.05 3.09 16.37
CA ILE A 139 -3.92 4.03 16.50
C ILE A 139 -2.64 3.30 16.95
N SER A 140 -2.75 2.43 17.96
CA SER A 140 -1.60 1.64 18.45
C SER A 140 -1.10 0.66 17.39
N LEU A 141 -2.03 0.04 16.65
CA LEU A 141 -1.73 -0.80 15.50
C LEU A 141 -0.98 0.00 14.43
N LEU A 142 -1.45 1.20 14.09
CA LEU A 142 -0.79 2.07 13.12
C LEU A 142 0.63 2.41 13.54
N SER A 143 0.82 2.76 14.81
CA SER A 143 2.14 3.06 15.38
C SER A 143 3.09 1.85 15.28
N SER A 144 2.55 0.64 15.48
CA SER A 144 3.31 -0.61 15.31
C SER A 144 3.69 -0.86 13.84
N ILE A 145 2.80 -0.53 12.89
CA ILE A 145 3.06 -0.65 11.44
C ILE A 145 4.14 0.34 11.02
N ILE A 146 4.07 1.59 11.48
CA ILE A 146 5.08 2.63 11.20
C ILE A 146 6.45 2.21 11.73
N SER A 147 6.47 1.59 12.91
CA SER A 147 7.71 1.10 13.53
C SER A 147 8.27 -0.17 12.86
N ASN A 148 7.59 -0.73 11.86
CA ASN A 148 8.04 -1.91 11.14
C ASN A 148 9.31 -1.61 10.33
N LYS A 149 10.36 -2.38 10.56
CA LYS A 149 11.66 -2.24 9.87
C LYS A 149 11.59 -2.45 8.36
N ASN A 150 10.54 -3.09 7.85
CA ASN A 150 10.38 -3.31 6.42
C ASN A 150 9.73 -2.13 5.70
N LEU A 151 9.00 -1.27 6.41
CA LEU A 151 8.22 -0.20 5.80
C LEU A 151 9.14 0.92 5.30
N ARG A 152 9.06 1.21 3.99
CA ARG A 152 9.86 2.22 3.29
C ARG A 152 9.01 3.34 2.70
N TYR A 153 7.77 3.03 2.35
CA TYR A 153 6.81 3.97 1.81
C TYR A 153 5.53 3.94 2.63
N LEU A 154 5.05 5.12 3.02
CA LEU A 154 3.82 5.31 3.77
C LEU A 154 3.06 6.52 3.21
N ASP A 155 1.80 6.29 2.88
CA ASP A 155 0.88 7.31 2.38
C ASP A 155 -0.46 7.18 3.08
N PHE A 156 -0.94 8.25 3.73
CA PHE A 156 -2.22 8.21 4.40
C PHE A 156 -2.90 9.57 4.57
N ASN A 157 -4.20 9.54 4.85
CA ASN A 157 -5.07 10.71 5.00
C ASN A 157 -5.58 10.93 6.44
N LEU A 158 -4.73 10.72 7.45
CA LEU A 158 -5.09 10.93 8.85
C LEU A 158 -4.30 12.08 9.48
N SER A 159 -4.90 12.67 10.51
CA SER A 159 -4.19 13.60 11.40
C SER A 159 -3.16 12.81 12.23
N PRO A 160 -1.86 13.13 12.18
CA PRO A 160 -0.83 12.38 12.88
C PRO A 160 -0.69 12.77 14.37
N LYS A 161 -1.64 13.51 14.95
CA LYS A 161 -1.59 13.97 16.35
C LYS A 161 -1.32 12.83 17.34
N ASP A 162 -1.87 11.66 17.07
CA ASP A 162 -1.84 10.52 17.98
C ASP A 162 -0.81 9.46 17.56
N LEU A 163 0.01 9.75 16.54
CA LEU A 163 0.98 8.80 16.01
C LEU A 163 2.34 8.98 16.64
N LEU A 164 2.87 7.87 17.17
CA LEU A 164 4.22 7.81 17.70
C LEU A 164 5.20 7.50 16.57
N TRP A 165 6.04 8.47 16.26
CA TRP A 165 7.10 8.34 15.26
C TRP A 165 8.36 7.80 15.93
N SER A 166 8.70 6.54 15.65
CA SER A 166 9.91 5.92 16.18
C SER A 166 11.16 6.34 15.38
N ASN A 167 12.24 6.68 16.08
CA ASN A 167 13.53 7.03 15.48
C ASN A 167 14.20 5.83 14.77
N GLN A 168 13.70 4.62 15.02
CA GLN A 168 14.15 3.40 14.36
C GLN A 168 13.39 3.13 13.04
N CYS A 169 12.48 4.03 12.66
CA CYS A 169 11.69 3.90 11.45
C CYS A 169 12.60 3.98 10.22
N LEU A 170 12.42 3.04 9.30
CA LEU A 170 13.22 2.89 8.09
C LEU A 170 12.59 3.58 6.85
N LEU A 171 11.58 4.41 7.11
CA LEU A 171 10.78 5.10 6.11
C LEU A 171 11.62 6.06 5.27
N GLN A 172 11.46 5.96 3.95
CA GLN A 172 12.15 6.81 2.97
C GLN A 172 11.19 7.78 2.31
N THR A 173 9.92 7.41 2.17
CA THR A 173 8.88 8.25 1.59
C THR A 173 7.68 8.32 2.51
N LEU A 174 7.29 9.53 2.86
CA LEU A 174 6.08 9.82 3.62
C LEU A 174 5.20 10.77 2.82
N ILE A 175 3.93 10.42 2.67
CA ILE A 175 2.91 11.27 2.08
C ILE A 175 1.78 11.42 3.09
N ILE A 176 1.45 12.65 3.45
CA ILE A 176 0.32 12.96 4.33
C ILE A 176 -0.63 13.89 3.57
N SER A 177 -1.81 13.36 3.26
CA SER A 177 -2.87 14.07 2.52
C SER A 177 -3.78 14.87 3.47
N ASN A 178 -3.30 15.21 4.67
CA ASN A 178 -4.06 16.00 5.64
C ASN A 178 -3.25 17.22 6.06
N THR A 179 -3.92 18.23 6.61
CA THR A 179 -3.27 19.43 7.13
C THR A 179 -2.47 19.12 8.38
N LEU A 180 -1.21 19.56 8.40
CA LEU A 180 -0.35 19.51 9.59
C LEU A 180 -0.19 20.89 10.20
N ASN A 181 0.03 20.95 11.50
CA ASN A 181 0.64 22.12 12.11
C ASN A 181 2.17 22.00 12.14
N PHE A 182 2.84 23.11 12.40
CA PHE A 182 4.29 23.18 12.42
C PHE A 182 4.95 22.26 13.46
N THR A 183 4.33 22.08 14.63
CA THR A 183 4.87 21.22 15.70
C THR A 183 4.85 19.74 15.30
N GLN A 184 3.78 19.27 14.65
CA GLN A 184 3.69 17.93 14.09
C GLN A 184 4.72 17.72 12.98
N PHE A 185 4.84 18.69 12.06
CA PHE A 185 5.84 18.65 11.00
C PHE A 185 7.25 18.47 11.58
N SER A 186 7.62 19.30 12.55
CA SER A 186 8.94 19.26 13.20
C SER A 186 9.17 17.94 13.95
N THR A 187 8.14 17.40 14.60
CA THR A 187 8.20 16.10 15.28
C THR A 187 8.42 14.94 14.30
N ILE A 188 7.77 14.99 13.13
CA ILE A 188 7.93 13.95 12.10
C ILE A 188 9.35 13.98 11.53
N ILE A 189 9.82 15.17 11.11
CA ILE A 189 11.13 15.32 10.49
C ILE A 189 12.27 14.96 11.46
N SER A 190 12.17 15.37 12.73
CA SER A 190 13.21 15.08 13.73
C SER A 190 13.34 13.57 14.04
N ASN A 191 12.26 12.81 13.92
CA ASN A 191 12.28 11.37 14.20
C ASN A 191 12.57 10.50 12.95
N LEU A 192 12.29 10.99 11.74
CA LEU A 192 12.47 10.21 10.50
C LEU A 192 13.79 10.52 9.80
N LEU A 193 14.90 10.08 10.40
CA LEU A 193 16.26 10.39 9.94
C LEU A 193 16.63 9.85 8.54
N LEU A 194 15.89 8.84 8.04
CA LEU A 194 16.12 8.23 6.73
C LEU A 194 15.17 8.72 5.63
N LEU A 195 14.34 9.72 5.94
CA LEU A 195 13.36 10.26 5.03
C LEU A 195 14.04 10.97 3.86
N LYS A 196 13.74 10.53 2.64
CA LYS A 196 14.23 11.10 1.38
C LYS A 196 13.18 11.94 0.66
N LYS A 197 11.91 11.70 0.95
CA LYS A 197 10.80 12.42 0.35
C LYS A 197 9.68 12.58 1.37
N PHE A 198 9.31 13.83 1.63
CA PHE A 198 8.13 14.17 2.40
C PHE A 198 7.18 14.98 1.54
N VAL A 199 5.97 14.48 1.33
CA VAL A 199 4.92 15.19 0.59
C VAL A 199 3.79 15.52 1.54
N LEU A 200 3.40 16.79 1.53
CA LEU A 200 2.32 17.32 2.34
C LEU A 200 1.30 17.97 1.43
N GLN A 201 0.02 17.79 1.73
CA GLN A 201 -1.01 18.56 1.05
C GLN A 201 -1.00 20.03 1.51
N ASP A 202 -0.88 20.26 2.82
CA ASP A 202 -0.87 21.60 3.41
C ASP A 202 -0.23 21.60 4.81
N CYS A 203 0.38 22.72 5.20
CA CYS A 203 1.02 22.91 6.51
C CYS A 203 0.72 24.30 7.06
N ILE A 204 0.01 24.35 8.19
CA ILE A 204 -0.34 25.57 8.91
C ILE A 204 0.84 25.99 9.78
N ILE A 205 1.41 27.16 9.48
CA ILE A 205 2.51 27.79 10.23
C ILE A 205 1.98 29.09 10.82
N HIS A 206 2.02 29.21 12.14
CA HIS A 206 1.68 30.46 12.84
C HIS A 206 2.92 31.34 12.99
N LYS A 207 2.74 32.67 13.11
CA LYS A 207 3.86 33.63 13.23
C LYS A 207 4.81 33.31 14.39
N ASN A 208 4.30 32.70 15.47
CA ASN A 208 5.10 32.34 16.64
C ASN A 208 6.01 31.12 16.41
N ASP A 209 5.70 30.28 15.41
CA ASP A 209 6.44 29.05 15.11
C ASP A 209 7.81 29.32 14.44
N ILE A 210 7.97 30.50 13.83
CA ILE A 210 9.16 30.89 13.06
C ILE A 210 10.34 31.25 13.98
N ILE A 211 10.06 31.67 15.22
CA ILE A 211 11.08 32.17 16.17
C ILE A 211 11.95 31.02 16.72
N ASP A 212 11.42 29.79 16.76
CA ASP A 212 12.13 28.59 17.27
C ASP A 212 12.97 27.84 16.21
N CYS A 213 12.99 28.32 14.96
CA CYS A 213 13.59 27.58 13.84
C CYS A 213 15.10 27.82 13.68
N SER A 214 15.91 27.07 14.44
CA SER A 214 17.28 26.71 14.04
C SER A 214 17.29 25.34 13.32
N ILE A 215 16.41 25.18 12.33
CA ILE A 215 16.33 23.93 11.56
C ILE A 215 17.53 23.89 10.60
N ARG A 216 18.47 23.00 10.88
CA ARG A 216 19.57 22.65 9.97
C ARG A 216 18.97 22.12 8.67
N TYR A 217 19.04 22.94 7.63
CA TYR A 217 18.62 22.65 6.26
C TYR A 217 19.15 21.28 5.79
N LEU A 218 18.22 20.41 5.38
CA LEU A 218 18.47 19.36 4.38
C LEU A 218 17.57 19.65 3.16
N PRO A 219 18.06 19.44 1.92
CA PRO A 219 17.31 19.74 0.71
C PRO A 219 16.26 18.65 0.49
N LEU A 220 15.12 18.73 1.17
CA LEU A 220 14.11 17.66 1.18
C LEU A 220 12.67 18.12 0.93
N ILE A 221 12.45 19.38 0.57
CA ILE A 221 11.11 19.92 0.36
C ILE A 221 10.94 20.26 -1.11
N SER A 222 10.24 19.41 -1.87
CA SER A 222 9.53 19.86 -3.07
C SER A 222 8.14 20.31 -2.62
N LEU A 223 7.94 21.63 -2.56
CA LEU A 223 6.61 22.24 -2.43
C LEU A 223 5.80 22.02 -3.71
#